data_AF-A0A645B4J7-F1
#
_entry.id   AF-A0A645B4J7-F1
#
_cell.length_a   1.000
_cell.length_b   1.000
_cell.length_c   1.000
_cell.angle_alpha   90.00
_cell.angle_beta   90.00
_cell.angle_gamma   90.00
#
_symmetry.space_group_name_H-M   'P 1'
#
loop_
_entity.id
_entity.type
_entity.pdbx_description
1 polymer ?
#
loop_
_entity_poly.entity_id
_entity_poly.type
_entity_poly.pdbx_seq_one_letter_code
_entity_poly.pdbx_strand_id
1 'polypeptide(L)'
;MTFKDSNWLMSIVVAAQPHFKNQPMDTTIFWGYGLYTDKVGDYVKKPMRECTGEELLIELLHHLHFEDKVEEIMDTVINVIPCMMPYVDAQFQPRKMSDRPKVVPEGSTNFAMISQFVEIPEDMVFTEEYSVRAARMAIYTLLNVKDKKVIPVTQYKKDPKVLLKAVKKSYS
;
A
#
# COMPACT_ATOMS: atom_id res chain seq x y z
N MET A 1 7.40 -6.56 9.01
CA MET A 1 8.75 -7.16 8.94
C MET A 1 9.11 -7.32 7.48
N THR A 2 10.36 -7.07 7.10
CA THR A 2 10.84 -7.20 5.71
C THR A 2 12.06 -8.11 5.69
N PHE A 3 12.02 -9.13 4.83
CA PHE A 3 13.11 -10.08 4.61
C PHE A 3 13.97 -9.56 3.46
N LYS A 4 15.01 -8.80 3.81
CA LYS A 4 15.83 -8.06 2.82
C LYS A 4 16.60 -8.97 1.87
N ASP A 5 16.97 -10.16 2.35
CA ASP A 5 17.76 -11.13 1.60
C ASP A 5 16.88 -12.15 0.86
N SER A 6 15.55 -12.00 0.93
CA SER A 6 14.60 -12.81 0.15
C SER A 6 14.66 -12.44 -1.32
N ASN A 7 14.73 -13.43 -2.22
CA ASN A 7 14.66 -13.21 -3.67
C ASN A 7 13.36 -12.52 -4.11
N TRP A 8 12.26 -12.70 -3.37
CA TRP A 8 10.98 -12.03 -3.63
C TRP A 8 10.89 -10.63 -3.04
N LEU A 9 11.86 -10.22 -2.21
CA LEU A 9 11.82 -9.05 -1.36
C LEU A 9 10.51 -9.02 -0.55
N MET A 10 10.29 -10.09 0.20
CA MET A 10 9.05 -10.34 0.92
C MET A 10 8.94 -9.47 2.18
N SER A 11 7.71 -9.07 2.50
CA SER A 11 7.38 -8.41 3.76
C SER A 11 6.04 -8.94 4.29
N ILE A 12 5.93 -8.99 5.62
CA ILE A 12 4.71 -9.36 6.34
C ILE A 12 4.28 -8.28 7.33
N VAL A 13 2.98 -8.24 7.58
CA VAL A 13 2.33 -7.38 8.58
C VAL A 13 1.37 -8.23 9.40
N VAL A 14 1.61 -8.27 10.71
CA VAL A 14 0.66 -8.82 11.68
C VAL A 14 -0.05 -7.62 12.32
N ALA A 15 -1.31 -7.41 11.94
CA ALA A 15 -2.13 -6.35 12.53
C ALA A 15 -2.64 -6.74 13.92
N ALA A 16 -3.22 -5.79 14.66
CA ALA A 16 -3.91 -6.09 15.90
C ALA A 16 -5.04 -7.11 15.65
N GLN A 17 -5.17 -8.09 16.54
CA GLN A 17 -6.18 -9.15 16.46
C GLN A 17 -7.32 -8.87 17.46
N PRO A 18 -8.59 -9.15 17.10
CA PRO A 18 -9.04 -9.57 15.77
C PRO A 18 -8.93 -8.43 14.75
N HIS A 19 -8.50 -8.75 13.53
CA HIS A 19 -8.42 -7.76 12.45
C HIS A 19 -9.78 -7.50 11.82
N PHE A 20 -10.63 -8.53 11.71
CA PHE A 20 -12.01 -8.41 11.22
C PHE A 20 -13.02 -8.50 12.35
N LYS A 21 -14.13 -7.76 12.23
CA LYS A 21 -15.19 -7.72 13.25
C LYS A 21 -15.75 -9.10 13.62
N ASN A 22 -15.83 -10.02 12.65
CA ASN A 22 -16.37 -11.37 12.82
C ASN A 22 -15.27 -12.46 12.84
N GLN A 23 -14.01 -12.08 13.04
CA GLN A 23 -12.92 -13.06 13.15
C GLN A 23 -13.04 -13.84 14.46
N PRO A 24 -13.03 -15.19 14.43
CA PRO A 24 -12.99 -16.01 15.64
C PRO A 24 -11.78 -15.68 16.52
N MET A 25 -11.93 -15.70 17.84
CA MET A 25 -10.88 -15.29 18.78
C MET A 25 -9.68 -16.25 18.83
N ASP A 26 -9.86 -17.48 18.38
CA ASP A 26 -8.82 -18.52 18.25
C ASP A 26 -8.15 -18.52 16.87
N THR A 27 -8.58 -17.65 15.94
CA THR A 27 -8.01 -17.52 14.61
C THR A 27 -7.13 -16.28 14.54
N THR A 28 -5.92 -16.41 13.98
CA THR A 28 -5.03 -15.28 13.69
C THR A 28 -4.95 -15.04 12.19
N ILE A 29 -4.98 -13.77 11.78
CA ILE A 29 -4.81 -13.37 10.38
C ILE A 29 -3.67 -12.36 10.27
N PHE A 30 -2.82 -12.57 9.28
CA PHE A 30 -1.77 -11.63 8.91
C PHE A 30 -1.71 -11.51 7.39
N TRP A 31 -0.98 -10.51 6.91
CA TRP A 31 -0.83 -10.22 5.49
C TRP A 31 0.64 -10.22 5.09
N GLY A 32 0.92 -10.55 3.83
CA GLY A 32 2.25 -10.47 3.26
C GLY A 32 2.21 -10.13 1.77
N TYR A 33 3.34 -9.63 1.28
CA TYR A 33 3.56 -9.35 -0.15
C TYR A 33 5.03 -9.53 -0.51
N GLY A 34 5.31 -9.67 -1.80
CA GLY A 34 6.64 -9.62 -2.38
C GLY A 34 6.67 -8.60 -3.52
N LEU A 35 7.80 -7.93 -3.70
CA LEU A 35 7.99 -6.93 -4.76
C LEU A 35 8.46 -7.55 -6.07
N TYR A 36 9.13 -8.71 -6.03
CA TYR A 36 9.72 -9.34 -7.20
C TYR A 36 9.01 -10.64 -7.58
N THR A 37 7.82 -10.48 -8.17
CA THR A 37 6.89 -11.61 -8.40
C THR A 37 7.36 -12.62 -9.45
N ASP A 38 8.31 -12.25 -10.30
CA ASP A 38 8.90 -13.06 -11.36
C ASP A 38 10.14 -13.85 -10.91
N LYS A 39 10.67 -13.57 -9.72
CA LYS A 39 11.88 -14.21 -9.20
C LYS A 39 11.59 -15.56 -8.58
N VAL A 40 12.52 -16.49 -8.73
CA VAL A 40 12.48 -17.81 -8.10
C VAL A 40 12.73 -17.67 -6.59
N GLY A 41 11.94 -18.34 -5.77
CA GLY A 41 12.08 -18.32 -4.31
C GLY A 41 13.36 -18.98 -3.80
N ASP A 42 13.72 -18.64 -2.57
CA ASP A 42 14.89 -19.17 -1.88
C ASP A 42 14.70 -20.61 -1.43
N TYR A 43 13.47 -21.00 -1.06
CA TYR A 43 13.11 -22.37 -0.73
C TYR A 43 12.23 -22.98 -1.82
N VAL A 44 11.11 -22.33 -2.12
CA VAL A 44 10.20 -22.73 -3.20
C VAL A 44 10.81 -22.32 -4.53
N LYS A 45 11.27 -23.32 -5.29
CA LYS A 45 12.01 -23.13 -6.56
C LYS A 45 11.11 -22.76 -7.74
N LYS A 46 10.19 -21.81 -7.54
CA LYS A 46 9.28 -21.26 -8.55
C LYS A 46 9.21 -19.73 -8.47
N PRO A 47 8.86 -19.04 -9.57
CA PRO A 47 8.45 -17.66 -9.54
C PRO A 47 7.29 -17.45 -8.55
N MET A 48 7.34 -16.38 -7.73
CA MET A 48 6.29 -16.10 -6.73
C MET A 48 4.88 -16.09 -7.34
N ARG A 49 4.72 -15.49 -8.53
CA ARG A 49 3.43 -15.39 -9.24
C ARG A 49 2.84 -16.73 -9.69
N GLU A 50 3.65 -17.80 -9.66
CA GLU A 50 3.27 -19.17 -10.04
C GLU A 50 3.10 -20.08 -8.81
N CYS A 51 3.16 -19.50 -7.61
CA CYS A 51 3.00 -20.21 -6.34
C CYS A 51 1.53 -20.25 -5.89
N THR A 52 1.13 -21.36 -5.28
CA THR A 52 -0.11 -21.48 -4.51
C THR A 52 0.02 -20.75 -3.18
N GLY A 53 -1.08 -20.56 -2.45
CA GLY A 53 -1.02 -19.98 -1.11
C GLY A 53 -0.15 -20.78 -0.14
N GLU A 54 -0.24 -22.11 -0.19
CA GLU A 54 0.60 -23.01 0.60
C GLU A 54 2.08 -22.80 0.32
N GLU A 55 2.47 -22.75 -0.96
CA GLU A 55 3.87 -22.53 -1.35
C GLU A 55 4.38 -21.14 -0.92
N LEU A 56 3.54 -20.10 -0.99
CA LEU A 56 3.89 -18.78 -0.48
C LEU A 56 4.14 -18.80 1.04
N LEU A 57 3.34 -19.55 1.79
CA LEU A 57 3.52 -19.70 3.23
C LEU A 57 4.77 -20.52 3.56
N ILE A 58 5.05 -21.59 2.82
CA ILE A 58 6.27 -22.41 2.99
C ILE A 58 7.52 -21.56 2.78
N GLU A 59 7.56 -20.72 1.73
CA GLU A 59 8.66 -19.78 1.53
C GLU A 59 8.81 -18.83 2.73
N LEU A 60 7.70 -18.30 3.24
CA LEU A 60 7.74 -17.45 4.43
C LEU A 60 8.28 -18.18 5.67
N LEU A 61 7.87 -19.43 5.90
CA LEU A 61 8.35 -20.23 7.03
C LEU A 61 9.86 -20.50 6.93
N HIS A 62 10.40 -20.66 5.73
CA HIS A 62 11.85 -20.73 5.51
C HIS A 62 12.55 -19.43 5.94
N HIS A 63 12.04 -18.27 5.53
CA HIS A 63 12.61 -16.97 5.94
C HIS A 63 12.44 -16.67 7.44
N LEU A 64 11.55 -17.40 8.13
CA LEU A 64 11.39 -17.38 9.58
C LEU A 64 12.21 -18.46 10.32
N HIS A 65 12.91 -19.33 9.59
CA HIS A 65 13.67 -20.46 10.12
C HIS A 65 12.82 -21.49 10.89
N PHE A 66 11.62 -21.78 10.38
CA PHE A 66 10.65 -22.73 10.98
C PHE A 66 10.48 -24.02 10.16
N GLU A 67 11.50 -24.43 9.41
CA GLU A 67 11.45 -25.62 8.57
C GLU A 67 11.17 -26.91 9.36
N ASP A 68 11.61 -26.97 10.62
CA ASP A 68 11.37 -28.09 11.54
C ASP A 68 9.94 -28.16 12.10
N LYS A 69 9.14 -27.10 11.90
CA LYS A 69 7.76 -26.96 12.42
C LYS A 69 6.72 -26.85 11.32
N VAL A 70 7.09 -27.03 10.06
CA VAL A 70 6.18 -26.84 8.93
C VAL A 70 4.92 -27.70 9.08
N GLU A 71 5.04 -28.98 9.44
CA GLU A 71 3.89 -29.87 9.60
C GLU A 71 2.91 -29.36 10.68
N GLU A 72 3.41 -29.05 11.89
CA GLU A 72 2.59 -28.53 13.00
C GLU A 72 1.90 -27.22 12.62
N ILE A 73 2.61 -26.31 11.96
CA ILE A 73 2.04 -25.03 11.54
C ILE A 73 0.96 -25.25 10.48
N MET A 74 1.26 -26.04 9.45
CA MET A 74 0.35 -26.28 8.33
C MET A 74 -0.95 -26.96 8.77
N ASP A 75 -0.91 -27.83 9.80
CA ASP A 75 -2.10 -28.43 10.41
C ASP A 75 -3.07 -27.39 11.01
N THR A 76 -2.56 -26.21 11.39
CA THR A 76 -3.38 -25.11 11.94
C THR A 76 -3.84 -24.11 10.87
N VAL A 77 -3.32 -24.19 9.64
CA VAL A 77 -3.61 -23.24 8.58
C VAL A 77 -5.02 -23.48 8.04
N ILE A 78 -5.91 -22.52 8.28
CA ILE A 78 -7.25 -22.55 7.72
C ILE A 78 -7.21 -22.30 6.20
N ASN A 79 -6.48 -21.27 5.77
CA ASN A 79 -6.33 -20.93 4.36
C ASN A 79 -5.19 -19.92 4.14
N VAL A 80 -4.61 -19.92 2.93
CA VAL A 80 -3.73 -18.86 2.43
C VAL A 80 -4.23 -18.46 1.05
N ILE A 81 -4.71 -17.22 0.92
CA ILE A 81 -5.37 -16.75 -0.32
C ILE A 81 -4.41 -15.81 -1.06
N PRO A 82 -3.74 -16.28 -2.15
CA PRO A 82 -2.93 -15.40 -2.98
C PRO A 82 -3.81 -14.41 -3.74
N CYS A 83 -3.32 -13.18 -3.94
CA CYS A 83 -4.00 -12.16 -4.72
C CYS A 83 -3.00 -11.45 -5.62
N MET A 84 -3.10 -11.68 -6.93
CA MET A 84 -2.32 -10.96 -7.93
C MET A 84 -3.06 -9.69 -8.35
N MET A 85 -2.39 -8.55 -8.23
CA MET A 85 -2.97 -7.24 -8.53
C MET A 85 -2.11 -6.51 -9.57
N PRO A 86 -2.41 -6.64 -10.88
CA PRO A 86 -1.57 -6.10 -11.96
C PRO A 86 -1.33 -4.58 -11.90
N TYR A 87 -2.19 -3.84 -11.21
CA TYR A 87 -2.18 -2.37 -11.14
C TYR A 87 -1.96 -1.82 -9.72
N VAL A 88 -1.53 -2.64 -8.75
CA VAL A 88 -1.37 -2.22 -7.35
C VAL A 88 -0.47 -0.98 -7.20
N ASP A 89 0.59 -0.89 -8.01
CA ASP A 89 1.54 0.23 -8.00
C ASP A 89 1.36 1.18 -9.20
N ALA A 90 0.23 1.10 -9.92
CA ALA A 90 0.04 1.86 -11.16
C ALA A 90 0.16 3.38 -10.96
N GLN A 91 -0.22 3.90 -9.80
CA GLN A 91 -0.08 5.33 -9.45
C GLN A 91 1.36 5.82 -9.27
N PHE A 92 2.33 4.91 -9.13
CA PHE A 92 3.75 5.24 -9.02
C PHE A 92 4.50 5.13 -10.35
N GLN A 93 3.82 4.78 -11.44
CA GLN A 93 4.44 4.75 -12.76
C GLN A 93 4.98 6.15 -13.14
N PRO A 94 6.11 6.22 -13.87
CA PRO A 94 6.63 7.48 -14.39
C PRO A 94 5.53 8.24 -15.16
N ARG A 95 5.36 9.52 -14.85
CA ARG A 95 4.30 10.35 -15.42
C ARG A 95 4.79 11.76 -15.71
N LYS A 96 4.14 12.43 -16.65
CA LYS A 96 4.18 13.87 -16.86
C LYS A 96 3.07 14.54 -16.06
N MET A 97 3.18 15.85 -15.85
CA MET A 97 2.12 16.64 -15.21
C MET A 97 0.82 16.66 -16.01
N SER A 98 0.90 16.43 -17.33
CA SER A 98 -0.25 16.35 -18.24
C SER A 98 -1.04 15.04 -18.17
N ASP A 99 -0.45 13.98 -17.60
CA ASP A 99 -1.01 12.62 -17.72
C ASP A 99 -2.20 12.39 -16.78
N ARG A 100 -2.39 13.28 -15.79
CA ARG A 100 -3.50 13.22 -14.84
C ARG A 100 -4.39 14.45 -15.01
N PRO A 101 -5.72 14.30 -15.11
CA PRO A 101 -6.62 15.43 -15.21
C PRO A 101 -6.73 16.16 -13.87
N LYS A 102 -7.08 17.46 -13.90
CA LYS A 102 -7.51 18.17 -12.69
C LYS A 102 -8.76 17.48 -12.10
N VAL A 103 -8.92 17.55 -10.77
CA VAL A 103 -10.13 17.03 -10.08
C VAL A 103 -11.43 17.54 -10.73
N VAL A 104 -11.50 18.85 -11.00
CA VAL A 104 -12.53 19.45 -11.85
C VAL A 104 -11.82 20.00 -13.09
N PRO A 105 -12.03 19.39 -14.26
CA PRO A 105 -11.44 19.87 -15.51
C PRO A 105 -11.84 21.32 -15.80
N GLU A 106 -10.97 22.04 -16.48
CA GLU A 106 -11.21 23.43 -16.85
C GLU A 106 -12.44 23.57 -17.74
N GLY A 107 -13.30 24.55 -17.45
CA GLY A 107 -14.59 24.73 -18.14
C GLY A 107 -15.70 23.78 -17.71
N SER A 108 -15.42 22.78 -16.88
CA SER A 108 -16.44 21.85 -16.35
C SER A 108 -17.35 22.55 -15.34
N THR A 109 -18.67 22.41 -15.52
CA THR A 109 -19.69 22.98 -14.63
C THR A 109 -20.43 21.94 -13.81
N ASN A 110 -20.34 20.65 -14.20
CA ASN A 110 -21.12 19.56 -13.60
C ASN A 110 -20.39 18.21 -13.58
N PHE A 111 -19.09 18.18 -13.91
CA PHE A 111 -18.30 16.95 -13.98
C PHE A 111 -16.98 17.07 -13.20
N ALA A 112 -16.65 16.03 -12.43
CA ALA A 112 -15.41 15.90 -11.68
C ALA A 112 -14.91 14.44 -11.70
N MET A 113 -13.61 14.28 -11.50
CA MET A 113 -12.94 12.99 -11.36
C MET A 113 -12.37 12.87 -9.93
N ILE A 114 -12.60 11.74 -9.28
CA ILE A 114 -12.13 11.46 -7.92
C ILE A 114 -11.42 10.11 -7.95
N SER A 115 -10.09 10.12 -7.82
CA SER A 115 -9.27 8.91 -7.80
C SER A 115 -7.86 9.23 -7.30
N GLN A 116 -6.98 8.24 -7.23
CA GLN A 116 -5.54 8.45 -7.05
C GLN A 116 -4.82 8.81 -8.38
N PHE A 117 -5.57 8.97 -9.47
CA PHE A 117 -5.08 9.29 -10.82
C PHE A 117 -5.49 10.68 -11.31
N VAL A 118 -5.97 11.54 -10.41
CA VAL A 118 -6.16 12.98 -10.69
C VAL A 118 -4.98 13.80 -10.18
N GLU A 119 -4.83 15.02 -10.67
CA GLU A 119 -3.78 15.93 -10.24
C GLU A 119 -4.24 16.78 -9.05
N ILE A 120 -3.58 16.57 -7.91
CA ILE A 120 -3.65 17.41 -6.72
C ILE A 120 -2.21 17.83 -6.36
N PRO A 121 -1.92 19.14 -6.28
CA PRO A 121 -0.60 19.63 -5.92
C PRO A 121 -0.20 19.24 -4.49
N GLU A 122 1.09 18.94 -4.31
CA GLU A 122 1.76 18.71 -3.03
C GLU A 122 1.32 17.51 -2.18
N ASP A 123 0.23 16.83 -2.55
CA ASP A 123 -0.26 15.64 -1.85
C ASP A 123 0.26 14.34 -2.49
N MET A 124 0.23 13.24 -1.72
CA MET A 124 0.84 11.96 -2.08
C MET A 124 -0.24 10.90 -2.37
N VAL A 125 -0.20 10.34 -3.58
CA VAL A 125 -0.98 9.15 -3.97
C VAL A 125 -0.61 7.95 -3.11
N PHE A 126 -1.36 6.84 -3.16
CA PHE A 126 -1.24 5.69 -2.24
C PHE A 126 -1.71 5.98 -0.81
N THR A 127 -2.28 7.15 -0.58
CA THR A 127 -2.95 7.49 0.67
C THR A 127 -4.46 7.60 0.47
N GLU A 128 -5.22 7.21 1.48
CA GLU A 128 -6.66 7.46 1.51
C GLU A 128 -6.96 8.98 1.51
N GLU A 129 -6.12 9.77 2.16
CA GLU A 129 -6.23 11.23 2.21
C GLU A 129 -6.29 11.86 0.81
N TYR A 130 -5.50 11.37 -0.15
CA TYR A 130 -5.54 11.87 -1.53
C TYR A 130 -6.93 11.75 -2.16
N SER A 131 -7.59 10.60 -1.95
CA SER A 131 -8.94 10.32 -2.47
C SER A 131 -9.99 11.18 -1.76
N VAL A 132 -9.90 11.31 -0.43
CA VAL A 132 -10.79 12.17 0.37
C VAL A 132 -10.64 13.64 -0.04
N ARG A 133 -9.41 14.08 -0.28
CA ARG A 133 -9.10 15.44 -0.75
C ARG A 133 -9.66 15.68 -2.14
N ALA A 134 -9.49 14.75 -3.08
CA ALA A 134 -10.08 14.83 -4.41
C ALA A 134 -11.61 14.99 -4.32
N ALA A 135 -12.27 14.19 -3.48
CA ALA A 135 -13.71 14.29 -3.27
C ALA A 135 -14.13 15.65 -2.70
N ARG A 136 -13.42 16.16 -1.69
CA ARG A 136 -13.68 17.50 -1.11
C ARG A 136 -13.50 18.61 -2.15
N MET A 137 -12.42 18.55 -2.93
CA MET A 137 -12.15 19.53 -4.00
C MET A 137 -13.25 19.52 -5.06
N ALA A 138 -13.70 18.33 -5.50
CA ALA A 138 -14.79 18.20 -6.45
C ALA A 138 -16.09 18.80 -5.93
N ILE A 139 -16.53 18.39 -4.73
CA ILE A 139 -17.79 18.82 -4.12
C ILE A 139 -17.78 20.33 -3.86
N TYR A 140 -16.71 20.87 -3.27
CA TYR A 140 -16.66 22.30 -2.93
C TYR A 140 -16.66 23.18 -4.19
N THR A 141 -16.00 22.73 -5.26
CA THR A 141 -15.95 23.45 -6.53
C THR A 141 -17.31 23.40 -7.24
N LEU A 142 -17.87 22.21 -7.47
CA LEU A 142 -19.11 22.05 -8.26
C LEU A 142 -20.36 22.57 -7.53
N LEU A 143 -20.41 22.50 -6.20
CA LEU A 143 -21.52 23.02 -5.41
C LEU A 143 -21.30 24.46 -4.93
N ASN A 144 -20.20 25.11 -5.36
CA ASN A 144 -19.87 26.49 -4.99
C ASN A 144 -19.91 26.73 -3.46
N VAL A 145 -19.29 25.82 -2.70
CA VAL A 145 -19.20 25.91 -1.23
C VAL A 145 -18.20 27.01 -0.88
N LYS A 146 -18.66 28.10 -0.24
CA LYS A 146 -17.85 29.31 0.01
C LYS A 146 -17.38 29.47 1.45
N ASP A 147 -18.11 28.88 2.39
CA ASP A 147 -17.88 28.95 3.83
C ASP A 147 -16.82 27.95 4.32
N LYS A 148 -16.43 26.99 3.47
CA LYS A 148 -15.45 25.96 3.79
C LYS A 148 -14.30 25.96 2.77
N LYS A 149 -13.11 25.65 3.26
CA LYS A 149 -11.90 25.47 2.43
C LYS A 149 -11.36 24.07 2.61
N VAL A 150 -10.74 23.54 1.55
CA VAL A 150 -9.97 22.31 1.66
C VAL A 150 -8.70 22.63 2.47
N ILE A 151 -8.48 21.90 3.55
CA ILE A 151 -7.31 22.10 4.43
C ILE A 151 -6.05 21.82 3.60
N PRO A 152 -5.07 22.75 3.48
CA PRO A 152 -3.88 22.53 2.67
C PRO A 152 -3.00 21.40 3.23
N VAL A 153 -2.16 20.80 2.38
CA VAL A 153 -1.16 19.82 2.82
C VAL A 153 -0.18 20.51 3.78
N THR A 154 0.06 19.89 4.95
CA THR A 154 0.91 20.46 5.98
C THR A 154 2.35 20.64 5.46
N GLN A 155 2.86 21.87 5.54
CA GLN A 155 4.13 22.27 4.94
C GLN A 155 5.35 21.95 5.82
N TYR A 156 5.44 20.72 6.33
CA TYR A 156 6.58 20.30 7.17
C TYR A 156 7.94 20.48 6.46
N LYS A 157 7.96 20.35 5.12
CA LYS A 157 9.15 20.62 4.28
C LYS A 157 9.66 22.07 4.34
N LYS A 158 8.89 23.00 4.90
CA LYS A 158 9.27 24.41 5.08
C LYS A 158 9.60 24.76 6.53
N ASP A 159 9.38 23.84 7.48
CA ASP A 159 9.70 24.08 8.90
C ASP A 159 11.19 23.80 9.16
N PRO A 160 12.00 24.81 9.55
CA PRO A 160 13.43 24.63 9.81
C PRO A 160 13.73 23.59 10.89
N LYS A 161 12.85 23.42 11.88
CA LYS A 161 13.04 22.42 12.94
C LYS A 161 12.85 21.01 12.40
N VAL A 162 11.89 20.82 11.49
CA VAL A 162 11.69 19.53 10.82
C VAL A 162 12.84 19.23 9.88
N LEU A 163 13.26 20.22 9.08
CA LEU A 163 14.40 20.08 8.17
C LEU A 163 15.69 19.71 8.91
N LEU A 164 15.99 20.36 10.04
CA LEU A 164 17.14 20.01 10.87
C LEU A 164 17.07 18.57 11.37
N LYS A 165 15.89 18.11 11.81
CA LYS A 165 15.69 16.71 12.24
C LYS A 165 15.88 15.74 11.07
N ALA A 166 15.35 16.07 9.88
CA ALA A 166 15.49 15.24 8.69
C ALA A 166 16.96 15.08 8.28
N VAL A 167 17.73 16.18 8.25
CA VAL A 167 19.17 16.14 7.95
C VAL A 167 19.93 15.35 9.01
N LYS A 168 19.66 15.55 10.30
CA LYS A 168 20.30 14.73 11.35
C LYS A 168 20.02 13.24 11.18
N LYS A 169 18.79 12.88 10.79
CA LYS A 169 18.38 11.49 10.58
C LYS A 169 19.01 10.85 9.34
N SER A 170 19.33 11.62 8.29
CA SER A 170 19.97 11.07 7.09
C SER A 170 21.42 10.63 7.29
N TYR A 171 22.06 11.05 8.39
CA TYR A 171 23.43 10.65 8.77
C TYR A 171 23.46 9.65 9.96
N SER A 172 22.30 9.15 10.39
CA SER A 172 22.18 8.21 11.53
C SER A 172 21.80 6.80 11.09
#